data_AF-X0VL18-F1
#
_entry.id   AF-X0VL18-F1
#
_cell.length_a   1.000
_cell.length_b   1.000
_cell.length_c   1.000
_cell.angle_alpha   90.00
_cell.angle_beta   90.00
_cell.angle_gamma   90.00
#
_symmetry.space_group_name_H-M   'P 1'
#
loop_
_entity.id
_entity.type
_entity.pdbx_description
1 polymer ?
#
loop_
_entity_poly.entity_id
_entity_poly.type
_entity_poly.pdbx_seq_one_letter_code
_entity_poly.pdbx_strand_id
1 'polypeptide(L)'
;MGVAAVPGSGKTWTLSRLAADIITSGKLLEEQEVLVVTLVNSAVDNFNQRVSEFLKESGLLPRLGYRVRTLHGLANDIVRERPDLAGLSDTFQIIDESEANRIRSQVAQIWLRNHPHDLDDYLNTDLEENRLEWVQRERLPDLVENIALAYIRFAKDRQLTPQRLRTLLDQLPVPLPLAEMGWELYHAYQRALAYRDAVDFDDLIRLALENLQ
;
A
#
# COMPACT_ATOMS: atom_id res chain seq x y z
N MET A 1 10.03 -18.98 -14.52
CA MET A 1 9.96 -18.77 -15.99
C MET A 1 9.09 -17.53 -16.22
N GLY A 2 9.62 -16.47 -16.85
CA GLY A 2 8.87 -15.24 -17.13
C GLY A 2 8.43 -15.21 -18.59
N VAL A 3 7.20 -14.78 -18.87
CA VAL A 3 6.70 -14.61 -20.24
C VAL A 3 6.76 -13.13 -20.61
N ALA A 4 7.81 -12.73 -21.32
CA ALA A 4 7.89 -11.40 -21.89
C ALA A 4 6.93 -11.29 -23.07
N ALA A 5 6.15 -10.22 -23.14
CA ALA A 5 5.26 -10.02 -24.28
C ALA A 5 4.86 -8.55 -24.49
N VAL A 6 4.48 -8.20 -25.72
CA VAL A 6 4.14 -6.83 -26.20
C VAL A 6 2.66 -6.48 -25.92
N PRO A 7 2.26 -5.20 -25.76
CA PRO A 7 0.85 -4.82 -25.71
C PRO A 7 0.04 -5.46 -26.85
N GLY A 8 -1.17 -5.95 -26.56
CA GLY A 8 -2.04 -6.60 -27.57
C GLY A 8 -1.69 -8.03 -27.95
N SER A 9 -0.60 -8.63 -27.42
CA SER A 9 -0.14 -9.98 -27.79
C SER A 9 -1.01 -11.16 -27.30
N GLY A 10 -2.23 -10.90 -26.82
CA GLY A 10 -3.11 -11.95 -26.29
C GLY A 10 -2.75 -12.50 -24.91
N LYS A 11 -1.79 -11.90 -24.16
CA LYS A 11 -1.36 -12.36 -22.81
C LYS A 11 -2.52 -12.78 -21.89
N THR A 12 -3.50 -11.90 -21.73
CA THR A 12 -4.64 -12.16 -20.84
C THR A 12 -5.47 -13.35 -21.31
N TRP A 13 -5.63 -13.54 -22.62
CA TRP A 13 -6.29 -14.70 -23.19
C TRP A 13 -5.50 -15.98 -22.88
N THR A 14 -4.20 -15.98 -23.19
CA THR A 14 -3.33 -17.14 -22.98
C THR A 14 -3.25 -17.55 -21.51
N LEU A 15 -3.11 -16.58 -20.59
CA LEU A 15 -3.07 -16.86 -19.15
C LEU A 15 -4.43 -17.35 -18.62
N SER A 16 -5.54 -16.78 -19.09
CA SER A 16 -6.88 -17.26 -18.72
C SER A 16 -7.12 -18.69 -19.23
N ARG A 17 -6.66 -19.00 -20.45
CA ARG A 17 -6.76 -20.34 -21.02
C ARG A 17 -5.90 -21.34 -20.25
N LEU A 18 -4.66 -20.97 -19.94
CA LEU A 18 -3.76 -21.79 -19.12
C LEU A 18 -4.37 -22.11 -17.75
N ALA A 19 -4.98 -21.12 -17.08
CA ALA A 19 -5.65 -21.36 -15.81
C ALA A 19 -6.78 -22.39 -15.95
N ALA A 20 -7.63 -22.25 -16.98
CA ALA A 20 -8.68 -23.23 -17.27
C ALA A 20 -8.12 -24.62 -17.61
N ASP A 21 -7.06 -24.70 -18.39
CA ASP A 21 -6.40 -25.97 -18.75
C ASP A 21 -5.81 -26.68 -17.51
N ILE A 22 -5.22 -25.94 -16.56
CA ILE A 22 -4.73 -26.50 -15.30
C ILE A 22 -5.90 -27.09 -14.48
N ILE A 23 -6.99 -26.34 -14.34
CA ILE A 23 -8.18 -26.78 -13.58
C ILE A 23 -8.80 -28.03 -14.20
N THR A 24 -9.02 -28.01 -15.51
CA THR A 24 -9.62 -29.13 -16.26
C THR A 24 -8.72 -30.36 -16.36
N SER A 25 -7.40 -30.21 -16.18
CA SER A 25 -6.47 -31.34 -16.23
C SER A 25 -6.64 -32.36 -15.11
N GLY A 26 -7.38 -32.02 -14.04
CA GLY A 26 -7.58 -32.90 -12.88
C GLY A 26 -6.32 -33.15 -12.05
N LYS A 27 -5.28 -32.33 -12.23
CA LYS A 27 -3.99 -32.46 -11.51
C LYS A 27 -3.96 -31.74 -10.17
N LEU A 28 -4.93 -30.86 -9.90
CA LEU A 28 -5.04 -30.16 -8.63
C LEU A 28 -5.58 -31.12 -7.57
N LEU A 29 -4.97 -31.10 -6.38
CA LEU A 29 -5.54 -31.76 -5.20
C LEU A 29 -6.81 -31.02 -4.74
N GLU A 30 -7.64 -31.66 -3.93
CA GLU A 30 -8.92 -31.07 -3.46
C GLU A 30 -8.74 -29.71 -2.75
N GLU A 31 -7.62 -29.51 -2.06
CA GLU A 31 -7.28 -28.28 -1.33
C GLU A 31 -6.49 -27.27 -2.18
N GLN A 32 -6.32 -27.52 -3.48
CA GLN A 32 -5.53 -26.66 -4.37
C GLN A 32 -6.39 -25.88 -5.35
N GLU A 33 -5.97 -24.65 -5.61
CA GLU A 33 -6.58 -23.77 -6.59
C GLU A 33 -5.53 -23.07 -7.45
N VAL A 34 -5.94 -22.62 -8.64
CA VAL A 34 -5.12 -21.70 -9.45
C VAL A 34 -5.30 -20.28 -8.92
N LEU A 35 -4.22 -19.66 -8.45
CA LEU A 35 -4.22 -18.24 -8.05
C LEU A 35 -3.72 -17.36 -9.20
N VAL A 36 -4.53 -16.40 -9.62
CA VAL A 36 -4.15 -15.35 -10.58
C VAL A 36 -4.11 -14.00 -9.86
N VAL A 37 -2.95 -13.34 -9.88
CA VAL A 37 -2.75 -12.04 -9.24
C VAL A 37 -2.54 -10.96 -10.30
N THR A 38 -3.26 -9.85 -10.18
CA THR A 38 -3.18 -8.71 -11.12
C THR A 38 -3.00 -7.38 -10.38
N LEU A 39 -2.78 -6.28 -11.10
CA LEU A 39 -2.59 -4.96 -10.50
C LEU A 39 -3.91 -4.23 -10.23
N VAL A 40 -4.90 -4.39 -11.12
CA VAL A 40 -6.12 -3.56 -11.14
C VAL A 40 -7.38 -4.41 -11.13
N ASN A 41 -8.44 -3.91 -10.51
CA ASN A 41 -9.72 -4.63 -10.42
C ASN A 41 -10.34 -4.94 -11.79
N SER A 42 -10.19 -4.06 -12.77
CA SER A 42 -10.67 -4.31 -14.13
C SER A 42 -10.01 -5.54 -14.79
N ALA A 43 -8.75 -5.84 -14.43
CA ALA A 43 -8.09 -7.05 -14.87
C ALA A 43 -8.63 -8.28 -14.13
N VAL A 44 -8.92 -8.16 -12.83
CA VAL A 44 -9.57 -9.23 -12.04
C VAL A 44 -10.89 -9.65 -12.69
N ASP A 45 -11.75 -8.69 -13.02
CA ASP A 45 -13.04 -8.97 -13.67
C ASP A 45 -12.86 -9.62 -15.04
N ASN A 46 -11.90 -9.14 -15.83
CA ASN A 46 -11.61 -9.70 -17.14
C ASN A 46 -11.12 -11.16 -17.08
N PHE A 47 -10.23 -11.47 -16.14
CA PHE A 47 -9.77 -12.85 -15.91
C PHE A 47 -10.91 -13.74 -15.41
N ASN A 48 -11.70 -13.28 -14.43
CA ASN A 48 -12.84 -14.03 -13.92
C ASN A 48 -13.83 -14.38 -15.03
N GLN A 49 -14.15 -13.42 -15.90
CA GLN A 49 -15.04 -13.64 -17.04
C GLN A 49 -14.48 -14.72 -17.98
N ARG A 50 -13.24 -14.54 -18.45
CA ARG A 50 -12.61 -15.44 -19.44
C ARG A 50 -12.38 -16.85 -18.92
N VAL A 51 -11.84 -16.99 -17.72
CA VAL A 51 -11.64 -18.32 -17.10
C VAL A 51 -12.98 -19.02 -16.93
N SER A 52 -14.02 -18.29 -16.47
CA SER A 52 -15.37 -18.86 -16.34
C SER A 52 -15.96 -19.30 -17.68
N GLU A 53 -15.74 -18.56 -18.77
CA GLU A 53 -16.16 -18.95 -20.12
C GLU A 53 -15.49 -20.25 -20.56
N PHE A 54 -14.16 -20.37 -20.43
CA PHE A 54 -13.42 -21.59 -20.79
C PHE A 54 -13.82 -22.82 -19.95
N LEU A 55 -14.10 -22.63 -18.65
CA LEU A 55 -14.58 -23.72 -17.79
C LEU A 55 -15.97 -24.20 -18.22
N LYS A 56 -16.88 -23.28 -18.57
CA LYS A 56 -18.21 -23.63 -19.08
C LYS A 56 -18.13 -24.41 -20.40
N GLU A 57 -17.25 -23.98 -21.32
CA GLU A 57 -17.00 -24.70 -22.58
C GLU A 57 -16.49 -26.13 -22.35
N SER A 58 -15.80 -26.35 -21.23
CA SER A 58 -15.26 -27.65 -20.82
C SER A 58 -16.25 -28.46 -19.96
N GLY A 59 -17.48 -27.99 -19.77
CA GLY A 59 -18.53 -28.67 -19.00
C GLY A 59 -18.38 -28.56 -17.47
N LEU A 60 -17.48 -27.71 -16.97
CA LEU A 60 -17.28 -27.47 -15.53
C LEU A 60 -18.08 -26.27 -15.03
N LEU A 61 -18.35 -26.25 -13.72
CA LEU A 61 -18.97 -25.11 -13.08
C LEU A 61 -18.02 -23.91 -13.07
N PRO A 62 -18.50 -22.69 -13.43
CA PRO A 62 -17.69 -21.49 -13.39
C PRO A 62 -17.30 -21.14 -11.94
N ARG A 63 -16.15 -20.45 -11.79
CA ARG A 63 -15.58 -19.99 -10.50
C ARG A 63 -15.14 -21.09 -9.53
N LEU A 64 -14.99 -22.34 -9.98
CA LEU A 64 -14.48 -23.44 -9.17
C LEU A 64 -13.01 -23.74 -9.52
N GLY A 65 -12.17 -24.00 -8.51
CA GLY A 65 -10.77 -24.38 -8.67
C GLY A 65 -9.80 -23.24 -8.98
N TYR A 66 -10.24 -21.98 -8.89
CA TYR A 66 -9.36 -20.82 -9.04
C TYR A 66 -9.83 -19.61 -8.27
N ARG A 67 -8.87 -18.71 -7.98
CA ARG A 67 -9.11 -17.40 -7.39
C ARG A 67 -8.34 -16.33 -8.17
N VAL A 68 -8.99 -15.20 -8.38
CA VAL A 68 -8.38 -14.01 -8.98
C VAL A 68 -8.42 -12.86 -7.99
N ARG A 69 -7.27 -12.25 -7.74
CA ARG A 69 -7.10 -11.13 -6.79
C ARG A 69 -6.21 -10.05 -7.37
N THR A 70 -6.34 -8.83 -6.84
CA THR A 70 -5.25 -7.86 -6.93
C THR A 70 -4.17 -8.19 -5.90
N LEU A 71 -2.99 -7.56 -5.98
CA LEU A 71 -1.98 -7.68 -4.92
C LEU A 71 -2.55 -7.29 -3.55
N HIS A 72 -3.27 -6.17 -3.46
CA HIS A 72 -3.92 -5.72 -2.23
C HIS A 72 -5.01 -6.69 -1.77
N GLY A 73 -5.82 -7.22 -2.69
CA GLY A 73 -6.84 -8.22 -2.35
C GLY A 73 -6.25 -9.50 -1.78
N LEU A 74 -5.12 -9.97 -2.35
CA LEU A 74 -4.39 -11.11 -1.82
C LEU A 74 -3.78 -10.83 -0.45
N ALA A 75 -3.16 -9.65 -0.27
CA ALA A 75 -2.60 -9.25 1.01
C ALA A 75 -3.68 -9.20 2.11
N ASN A 76 -4.86 -8.64 1.79
CA ASN A 76 -6.01 -8.66 2.69
C ASN A 76 -6.45 -10.10 3.02
N ASP A 77 -6.55 -10.99 2.03
CA ASP A 77 -6.93 -12.39 2.26
C ASP A 77 -5.95 -13.07 3.25
N ILE A 78 -4.64 -12.85 3.07
CA ILE A 78 -3.59 -13.41 3.95
C ILE A 78 -3.68 -12.84 5.37
N VAL A 79 -3.80 -11.52 5.52
CA VAL A 79 -3.88 -10.88 6.85
C VAL A 79 -5.15 -11.30 7.58
N ARG A 80 -6.28 -11.44 6.86
CA ARG A 80 -7.56 -11.86 7.47
C ARG A 80 -7.59 -13.31 7.93
N GLU A 81 -6.72 -14.16 7.39
CA GLU A 81 -6.63 -15.56 7.83
C GLU A 81 -6.05 -15.66 9.25
N ARG A 82 -5.09 -14.79 9.60
CA ARG A 82 -4.49 -14.69 10.94
C ARG A 82 -4.16 -13.23 11.31
N PRO A 83 -5.17 -12.42 11.69
CA PRO A 83 -4.96 -11.00 12.04
C PRO A 83 -4.09 -10.83 13.29
N ASP A 84 -4.15 -11.80 14.19
CA ASP A 84 -3.41 -11.85 15.45
C ASP A 84 -1.88 -11.86 15.25
N LEU A 85 -1.40 -12.56 14.21
CA LEU A 85 0.02 -12.56 13.83
C LEU A 85 0.51 -11.16 13.39
N ALA A 86 -0.39 -10.36 12.83
CA ALA A 86 -0.13 -8.99 12.41
C ALA A 86 -0.37 -7.96 13.53
N GLY A 87 -0.76 -8.39 14.74
CA GLY A 87 -1.11 -7.50 15.86
C GLY A 87 -2.38 -6.69 15.62
N LEU A 88 -3.27 -7.16 14.75
CA LEU A 88 -4.54 -6.53 14.42
C LEU A 88 -5.70 -7.23 15.13
N SER A 89 -6.80 -6.52 15.37
CA SER A 89 -8.04 -7.17 15.83
C SER A 89 -8.71 -7.94 14.68
N ASP A 90 -9.60 -8.87 15.00
CA ASP A 90 -10.43 -9.57 14.00
C ASP A 90 -11.32 -8.61 13.18
N THR A 91 -11.56 -7.41 13.70
CA THR A 91 -12.44 -6.38 13.13
C THR A 91 -11.70 -5.18 12.55
N PHE A 92 -10.39 -5.31 12.32
CA PHE A 92 -9.58 -4.21 11.80
C PHE A 92 -10.14 -3.66 10.48
N GLN A 93 -9.97 -2.35 10.30
CA GLN A 93 -10.47 -1.63 9.13
C GLN A 93 -9.36 -1.42 8.11
N ILE A 94 -9.72 -1.49 6.84
CA ILE A 94 -8.83 -1.10 5.74
C ILE A 94 -9.30 0.26 5.27
N ILE A 95 -8.46 1.28 5.44
CA ILE A 95 -8.78 2.61 4.94
C ILE A 95 -8.35 2.73 3.47
N ASP A 96 -9.15 3.44 2.70
CA ASP A 96 -8.84 3.74 1.32
C ASP A 96 -7.84 4.90 1.19
N GLU A 97 -7.42 5.17 -0.03
CA GLU A 97 -6.45 6.23 -0.32
C GLU A 97 -6.99 7.63 0.05
N SER A 98 -8.30 7.86 -0.07
CA SER A 98 -8.92 9.13 0.30
C SER A 98 -8.81 9.39 1.80
N GLU A 99 -9.17 8.40 2.62
CA GLU A 99 -9.08 8.50 4.07
C GLU A 99 -7.63 8.53 4.55
N ALA A 100 -6.73 7.74 3.94
CA ALA A 100 -5.29 7.80 4.20
C ALA A 100 -4.72 9.19 3.91
N ASN A 101 -5.09 9.80 2.79
CA ASN A 101 -4.72 11.17 2.44
C ASN A 101 -5.25 12.16 3.49
N ARG A 102 -6.53 12.06 3.86
CA ARG A 102 -7.15 12.93 4.86
C ARG A 102 -6.42 12.88 6.21
N ILE A 103 -6.09 11.69 6.70
CA ILE A 103 -5.35 11.52 7.97
C ILE A 103 -3.94 12.12 7.85
N ARG A 104 -3.26 11.90 6.73
CA ARG A 104 -1.91 12.42 6.50
C ARG A 104 -1.90 13.95 6.39
N SER A 105 -2.84 14.56 5.68
CA SER A 105 -3.01 16.02 5.65
C SER A 105 -3.21 16.58 7.05
N GLN A 106 -4.05 15.92 7.87
CA GLN A 106 -4.27 16.34 9.27
C GLN A 106 -2.98 16.27 10.09
N VAL A 107 -2.22 15.18 9.97
CA VAL A 107 -0.93 15.03 10.66
C VAL A 107 0.07 16.09 10.21
N ALA A 108 0.19 16.35 8.90
CA ALA A 108 1.06 17.39 8.34
C ALA A 108 0.71 18.80 8.85
N GLN A 109 -0.57 19.15 8.87
CA GLN A 109 -1.03 20.45 9.39
C GLN A 109 -0.79 20.60 10.89
N ILE A 110 -1.01 19.54 11.67
CA ILE A 110 -0.72 19.55 13.11
C ILE A 110 0.78 19.73 13.35
N TRP A 111 1.62 19.03 12.58
CA TRP A 111 3.07 19.15 12.68
C TRP A 111 3.53 20.58 12.39
N LEU A 112 3.06 21.19 11.30
CA LEU A 112 3.39 22.58 10.94
C LEU A 112 3.01 23.59 12.02
N ARG A 113 1.83 23.42 12.64
CA ARG A 113 1.41 24.31 13.73
C ARG A 113 2.29 24.17 14.97
N ASN A 114 2.83 22.99 15.23
CA ASN A 114 3.70 22.73 16.38
C ASN A 114 5.16 23.12 16.11
N HIS A 115 5.54 23.29 14.84
CA HIS A 115 6.90 23.58 14.37
C HIS A 115 6.90 24.79 13.41
N PRO A 116 6.48 25.99 13.87
CA PRO A 116 6.26 27.13 12.98
C PRO A 116 7.54 27.66 12.33
N HIS A 117 8.71 27.43 12.95
CA HIS A 117 10.00 28.00 12.51
C HIS A 117 11.00 26.94 12.04
N ASP A 118 10.70 25.64 12.18
CA ASP A 118 11.64 24.56 11.87
C ASP A 118 12.01 24.47 10.38
N LEU A 119 11.21 25.08 9.52
CA LEU A 119 11.44 25.12 8.08
C LEU A 119 12.03 26.45 7.59
N ASP A 120 12.20 27.45 8.46
CA ASP A 120 12.62 28.80 8.06
C ASP A 120 14.02 28.79 7.40
N ASP A 121 14.93 27.95 7.88
CA ASP A 121 16.28 27.77 7.32
C ASP A 121 16.28 27.20 5.87
N TYR A 122 15.16 26.61 5.44
CA TYR A 122 14.99 26.07 4.09
C TYR A 122 14.22 27.03 3.16
N LEU A 123 13.72 28.15 3.69
CA LEU A 123 13.03 29.16 2.91
C LEU A 123 14.05 30.15 2.33
N ASN A 124 13.71 30.75 1.19
CA ASN A 124 14.56 31.77 0.59
C ASN A 124 14.53 33.04 1.45
N THR A 125 15.70 33.46 1.94
CA THR A 125 15.89 34.63 2.80
C THR A 125 15.62 35.96 2.12
N ASP A 126 15.59 35.98 0.78
CA ASP A 126 15.36 37.18 -0.03
C ASP A 126 13.87 37.45 -0.30
N LEU A 127 12.96 36.65 0.29
CA LEU A 127 11.53 36.83 0.12
C LEU A 127 11.02 38.05 0.90
N GLU A 128 10.22 38.88 0.24
CA GLU A 128 9.43 39.92 0.91
C GLU A 128 8.48 39.30 1.96
N GLU A 129 8.28 39.98 3.07
CA GLU A 129 7.48 39.51 4.22
C GLU A 129 6.08 39.03 3.82
N ASN A 130 5.35 39.81 3.01
CA ASN A 130 4.03 39.43 2.48
C ASN A 130 4.06 38.13 1.65
N ARG A 131 5.15 37.89 0.92
CA ARG A 131 5.32 36.69 0.09
C ARG A 131 5.68 35.49 0.98
N LEU A 132 6.49 35.70 2.01
CA LEU A 132 6.84 34.66 2.99
C LEU A 132 5.59 34.14 3.70
N GLU A 133 4.73 35.05 4.20
CA GLU A 133 3.46 34.68 4.83
C GLU A 133 2.55 33.89 3.88
N TRP A 134 2.46 34.30 2.62
CA TRP A 134 1.69 33.57 1.61
C TRP A 134 2.26 32.18 1.36
N VAL A 135 3.58 32.02 1.26
CA VAL A 135 4.24 30.71 1.09
C VAL A 135 3.95 29.81 2.29
N GLN A 136 4.11 30.34 3.51
CA GLN A 136 3.86 29.59 4.74
C GLN A 136 2.40 29.14 4.85
N ARG A 137 1.45 29.97 4.41
CA ARG A 137 0.01 29.65 4.50
C ARG A 137 -0.48 28.74 3.37
N GLU A 138 -0.04 28.96 2.13
CA GLU A 138 -0.67 28.36 0.94
C GLU A 138 0.20 27.26 0.30
N ARG A 139 1.52 27.24 0.51
CA ARG A 139 2.43 26.33 -0.20
C ARG A 139 3.13 25.34 0.71
N LEU A 140 3.51 25.78 1.90
CA LEU A 140 4.19 24.95 2.88
C LEU A 140 3.34 23.76 3.34
N PRO A 141 2.02 23.89 3.59
CA PRO A 141 1.16 22.75 3.94
C PRO A 141 1.19 21.63 2.89
N ASP A 142 1.02 21.99 1.62
CA ASP A 142 1.07 21.03 0.52
C ASP A 142 2.44 20.36 0.40
N LEU A 143 3.52 21.13 0.59
CA LEU A 143 4.88 20.58 0.54
C LEU A 143 5.11 19.57 1.66
N VAL A 144 4.72 19.90 2.90
CA VAL A 144 4.85 18.99 4.05
C VAL A 144 3.99 17.74 3.87
N GLU A 145 2.78 17.87 3.34
CA GLU A 145 1.95 16.71 3.03
C GLU A 145 2.59 15.80 1.98
N ASN A 146 3.18 16.37 0.92
CA ASN A 146 3.88 15.60 -0.11
C ASN A 146 5.14 14.92 0.45
N ILE A 147 5.89 15.60 1.32
CA ILE A 147 7.03 15.00 2.04
C ILE A 147 6.55 13.84 2.91
N ALA A 148 5.46 14.02 3.67
CA ALA A 148 4.87 12.96 4.48
C ALA A 148 4.49 11.75 3.60
N LEU A 149 3.82 11.98 2.48
CA LEU A 149 3.42 10.91 1.55
C LEU A 149 4.64 10.13 1.05
N ALA A 150 5.63 10.84 0.51
CA ALA A 150 6.83 10.25 -0.06
C ALA A 150 7.63 9.48 1.00
N TYR A 151 7.81 10.06 2.18
CA TYR A 151 8.56 9.45 3.29
C TYR A 151 7.87 8.19 3.81
N ILE A 152 6.57 8.26 4.10
CA ILE A 152 5.79 7.13 4.63
C ILE A 152 5.81 5.98 3.64
N ARG A 153 5.54 6.25 2.36
CA ARG A 153 5.56 5.23 1.32
C ARG A 153 6.94 4.59 1.18
N PHE A 154 8.00 5.40 1.12
CA PHE A 154 9.38 4.91 1.07
C PHE A 154 9.75 4.03 2.26
N ALA A 155 9.31 4.39 3.46
CA ALA A 155 9.53 3.62 4.68
C ALA A 155 8.80 2.28 4.63
N LYS A 156 7.51 2.29 4.28
CA LYS A 156 6.67 1.08 4.17
C LYS A 156 7.17 0.13 3.08
N ASP A 157 7.55 0.65 1.91
CA ASP A 157 8.15 -0.13 0.82
C ASP A 157 9.44 -0.86 1.25
N ARG A 158 10.18 -0.27 2.21
CA ARG A 158 11.40 -0.86 2.81
C ARG A 158 11.13 -1.68 4.08
N GLN A 159 9.87 -1.90 4.42
CA GLN A 159 9.46 -2.63 5.62
C GLN A 159 9.99 -1.98 6.92
N LEU A 160 10.15 -0.66 6.91
CA LEU A 160 10.65 0.08 8.07
C LEU A 160 9.48 0.62 8.89
N THR A 161 9.36 0.16 10.14
CA THR A 161 8.41 0.70 11.11
C THR A 161 8.93 2.02 11.73
N PRO A 162 8.07 2.85 12.32
CA PRO A 162 8.50 4.05 13.04
C PRO A 162 9.53 3.73 14.15
N GLN A 163 9.38 2.60 14.84
CA GLN A 163 10.30 2.18 15.91
C GLN A 163 11.68 1.83 15.34
N ARG A 164 11.71 1.14 14.20
CA ARG A 164 12.96 0.80 13.52
C ARG A 164 13.66 2.06 13.00
N LEU A 165 12.92 2.98 12.39
CA LEU A 165 13.45 4.26 11.91
C LEU A 165 14.02 5.11 13.04
N ARG A 166 13.34 5.20 14.19
CA ARG A 166 13.86 5.89 15.38
C ARG A 166 15.24 5.35 15.77
N THR A 167 15.36 4.02 15.86
CA THR A 167 16.62 3.35 16.20
C THR A 167 17.73 3.66 15.19
N LEU A 168 17.40 3.74 13.90
CA LEU A 168 18.36 4.07 12.85
C LEU A 168 18.80 5.54 12.91
N LEU A 169 17.86 6.46 13.15
CA LEU A 169 18.14 7.89 13.30
C LEU A 169 19.03 8.17 14.52
N ASP A 170 18.77 7.51 15.65
CA ASP A 170 19.56 7.67 16.89
C ASP A 170 21.01 7.20 16.75
N GLN A 171 21.30 6.34 15.78
CA GLN A 171 22.66 5.85 15.50
C GLN A 171 23.46 6.79 14.59
N LEU A 172 22.81 7.81 14.01
CA LEU A 172 23.50 8.72 13.10
C LEU A 172 24.35 9.73 13.88
N PRO A 173 25.58 10.01 13.42
CA PRO A 173 26.50 10.92 14.10
C PRO A 173 26.14 12.39 13.89
N VAL A 174 25.18 12.70 13.02
CA VAL A 174 24.79 14.06 12.64
C VAL A 174 23.27 14.22 12.71
N PRO A 175 22.76 15.38 13.15
CA PRO A 175 21.33 15.66 13.12
C PRO A 175 20.87 15.76 11.67
N LEU A 176 19.72 15.14 11.38
CA LEU A 176 19.05 15.22 10.07
C LEU A 176 17.63 15.77 10.26
N PRO A 177 17.44 17.10 10.36
CA PRO A 177 16.14 17.70 10.71
C PRO A 177 14.99 17.27 9.81
N LEU A 178 15.20 17.18 8.50
CA LEU A 178 14.17 16.72 7.56
C LEU A 178 13.84 15.22 7.73
N ALA A 179 14.81 14.41 8.15
CA ALA A 179 14.58 12.99 8.43
C ALA A 179 13.83 12.80 9.75
N GLU A 180 14.10 13.65 10.75
CA GLU A 180 13.36 13.73 12.01
C GLU A 180 11.91 14.14 11.77
N MET A 181 11.68 15.21 11.00
CA MET A 181 10.35 15.61 10.54
C MET A 181 9.62 14.46 9.85
N GLY A 182 10.26 13.78 8.90
CA GLY A 182 9.66 12.62 8.21
C GLY A 182 9.27 11.50 9.17
N TRP A 183 10.12 11.21 10.15
CA TRP A 183 9.82 10.23 11.20
C TRP A 183 8.65 10.65 12.07
N GLU A 184 8.58 11.90 12.53
CA GLU A 184 7.48 12.39 13.35
C GLU A 184 6.14 12.31 12.62
N LEU A 185 6.12 12.72 11.35
CA LEU A 185 4.95 12.62 10.48
C LEU A 185 4.51 11.16 10.31
N TYR A 186 5.44 10.26 10.03
CA TYR A 186 5.14 8.84 9.89
C TYR A 186 4.66 8.20 11.20
N HIS A 187 5.32 8.51 12.31
CA HIS A 187 4.95 8.02 13.63
C HIS A 187 3.55 8.50 14.04
N ALA A 188 3.25 9.79 13.85
CA ALA A 188 1.93 10.34 14.11
C ALA A 188 0.85 9.72 13.20
N TYR A 189 1.16 9.50 11.93
CA TYR A 189 0.28 8.82 10.99
C TYR A 189 -0.03 7.38 11.43
N GLN A 190 0.99 6.55 11.73
CA GLN A 190 0.73 5.17 12.20
C GLN A 190 -0.01 5.14 13.53
N ARG A 191 0.25 6.08 14.45
CA ARG A 191 -0.53 6.18 15.68
C ARG A 191 -2.00 6.50 15.41
N ALA A 192 -2.27 7.37 14.43
CA ALA A 192 -3.63 7.69 14.02
C ALA A 192 -4.35 6.49 13.39
N LEU A 193 -3.64 5.65 12.63
CA LEU A 193 -4.18 4.39 12.11
C LEU A 193 -4.45 3.38 13.23
N ALA A 194 -3.47 3.15 14.10
CA ALA A 194 -3.60 2.22 15.22
C ALA A 194 -4.74 2.59 16.18
N TYR A 195 -4.95 3.89 16.44
CA TYR A 195 -6.08 4.35 17.28
C TYR A 195 -7.46 4.00 16.67
N ARG A 196 -7.55 3.86 15.35
CA ARG A 196 -8.75 3.47 14.62
C ARG A 196 -8.85 1.95 14.42
N ASP A 197 -7.88 1.20 14.92
CA ASP A 197 -7.69 -0.21 14.58
C ASP A 197 -7.72 -0.42 13.05
N ALA A 198 -7.01 0.45 12.35
CA ALA A 198 -7.02 0.54 10.90
C ALA A 198 -5.62 0.33 10.31
N VAL A 199 -5.61 -0.15 9.06
CA VAL A 199 -4.42 -0.25 8.21
C VAL A 199 -4.71 0.34 6.85
N ASP A 200 -3.69 0.88 6.18
CA ASP A 200 -3.78 1.24 4.78
C ASP A 200 -3.27 0.12 3.87
N PHE A 201 -3.33 0.34 2.56
CA PHE A 201 -2.92 -0.64 1.56
C PHE A 201 -1.43 -1.01 1.63
N ASP A 202 -0.57 -0.05 1.94
CA ASP A 202 0.87 -0.28 2.06
C ASP A 202 1.18 -1.12 3.30
N ASP A 203 0.45 -0.91 4.41
CA ASP A 203 0.54 -1.74 5.61
C ASP A 203 0.10 -3.18 5.33
N LEU A 204 -0.98 -3.39 4.58
CA LEU A 204 -1.47 -4.74 4.25
C LEU A 204 -0.42 -5.58 3.53
N ILE A 205 0.29 -5.00 2.55
CA ILE A 205 1.33 -5.73 1.81
C ILE A 205 2.46 -6.15 2.75
N ARG A 206 2.93 -5.23 3.61
CA ARG A 206 3.99 -5.50 4.58
C ARG A 206 3.56 -6.56 5.60
N LEU A 207 2.37 -6.42 6.19
CA LEU A 207 1.85 -7.35 7.20
C LEU A 207 1.57 -8.73 6.62
N ALA A 208 1.07 -8.82 5.38
CA ALA A 208 0.89 -10.09 4.70
C ALA A 208 2.22 -10.83 4.50
N LEU A 209 3.30 -10.10 4.19
CA LEU A 209 4.63 -10.69 4.08
C LEU A 209 5.17 -11.15 5.44
N GLU A 210 4.97 -10.35 6.49
CA GLU A 210 5.38 -10.69 7.87
C GLU A 210 4.67 -11.96 8.37
N ASN A 211 3.38 -12.12 8.09
CA ASN A 211 2.61 -13.32 8.45
C ASN A 211 3.10 -14.61 7.76
N LEU A 212 3.86 -14.50 6.66
CA LEU A 212 4.36 -15.64 5.89
C LEU A 212 5.80 -16.06 6.27
N GLN A 213 6.50 -15.27 7.09
CA GLN A 213 7.90 -15.50 7.50
C GLN A 213 7.98 -16.17 8.88
#